data_AF-A0A7S2KRT6-F1
#
_entry.id   AF-A0A7S2KRT6-F1
#
_cell.length_a   1.000
_cell.length_b   1.000
_cell.length_c   1.000
_cell.angle_alpha   90.00
_cell.angle_beta   90.00
_cell.angle_gamma   90.00
#
_symmetry.space_group_name_H-M   'P 1'
#
loop_
_entity.id
_entity.type
_entity.pdbx_description
1 polymer ?
#
loop_
_entity_poly.entity_id
_entity_poly.type
_entity_poly.pdbx_seq_one_letter_code
_entity_poly.pdbx_strand_id
1 'polypeptide(L)'
;LWLTRPPAARIRPPPPPPAVLPGPHDMVARAALLSAALLRQVGAHGYIYQPLSMQALTHQLRTHADWQPGMPESRRWEPANARFAPGQRPEGPGDSCGIGYAGERADPLYAEGLPTWRKWYEGAGLPVPTIAPGAELEVRADLAADHGGQAWMEVACSDRIAEDIGWVLLDRAASDRGHHFLPSTPSVYAWAFGDVRPADGRKAVVTSRWAVPSTFSCPTGRAVGRWVWKVANTCNDAANYGLRTTPFSLQEYAQVVESFRPGQNVQGQCASESPEQFASCF
;
A
#
# COMPACT_ATOMS: atom_id res chain seq x y z
N LEU A 1 1.42 85.01 -37.33
CA LEU A 1 0.70 85.26 -36.05
C LEU A 1 -0.30 84.13 -35.82
N TRP A 2 0.09 83.11 -35.06
CA TRP A 2 -0.80 82.16 -34.38
C TRP A 2 -0.04 81.71 -33.12
N LEU A 3 -0.69 81.89 -31.97
CA LEU A 3 -0.13 81.78 -30.62
C LEU A 3 0.07 80.32 -30.20
N THR A 4 1.28 79.98 -29.73
CA THR A 4 1.59 78.72 -29.05
C THR A 4 1.20 78.80 -27.58
N ARG A 5 0.32 77.90 -27.11
CA ARG A 5 0.00 77.69 -25.68
C ARG A 5 1.09 76.83 -24.99
N PRO A 6 1.41 77.10 -23.70
CA PRO A 6 2.37 76.34 -22.93
C PRO A 6 1.81 74.99 -22.41
N PRO A 7 2.70 74.03 -22.06
CA PRO A 7 2.30 72.67 -21.68
C PRO A 7 1.66 72.61 -20.28
N ALA A 8 0.64 71.75 -20.15
CA ALA A 8 -0.08 71.48 -18.92
C ALA A 8 0.78 70.70 -17.90
N ALA A 9 0.79 71.18 -16.66
CA ALA A 9 1.43 70.53 -15.53
C ALA A 9 0.73 69.21 -15.15
N ARG A 10 1.51 68.13 -15.05
CA ARG A 10 1.04 66.82 -14.55
C ARG A 10 0.92 66.86 -13.04
N ILE A 11 -0.32 66.75 -12.55
CA ILE A 11 -0.64 66.51 -11.14
C ILE A 11 -0.30 65.05 -10.81
N ARG A 12 0.56 64.82 -9.82
CA ARG A 12 0.88 63.46 -9.33
C ARG A 12 -0.27 62.96 -8.44
N PRO A 13 -0.70 61.69 -8.57
CA PRO A 13 -1.67 61.11 -7.64
C PRO A 13 -1.05 60.95 -6.23
N PRO A 14 -1.87 61.00 -5.17
CA PRO A 14 -1.41 60.80 -3.81
C PRO A 14 -0.89 59.37 -3.58
N PRO A 15 0.04 59.18 -2.64
CA PRO A 15 0.59 57.87 -2.33
C PRO A 15 -0.50 56.95 -1.76
N PRO A 16 -0.41 55.63 -2.01
CA PRO A 16 -1.32 54.66 -1.41
C PRO A 16 -1.19 54.65 0.12
N PRO A 17 -2.27 54.31 0.84
CA PRO A 17 -2.21 54.16 2.30
C PRO A 17 -1.21 53.07 2.71
N PRO A 18 -0.59 53.20 3.89
CA PRO A 18 0.36 52.21 4.38
C PRO A 18 -0.31 50.84 4.52
N ALA A 19 0.41 49.79 4.11
CA ALA A 19 -0.02 48.42 4.27
C ALA A 19 -0.26 48.13 5.76
N VAL A 20 -1.51 47.80 6.12
CA VAL A 20 -1.85 47.31 7.45
C VAL A 20 -1.20 45.93 7.59
N LEU A 21 -0.17 45.85 8.43
CA LEU A 21 0.42 44.58 8.81
C LEU A 21 -0.61 43.79 9.64
N PRO A 22 -0.88 42.53 9.31
CA PRO A 22 -1.83 41.71 10.07
C PRO A 22 -1.35 41.59 11.52
N GLY A 23 -2.27 41.80 12.46
CA GLY A 23 -1.99 41.69 13.89
C GLY A 23 -1.63 40.25 14.29
N PRO A 24 -1.04 40.05 15.47
CA PRO A 24 -0.57 38.74 15.94
C PRO A 24 -1.68 37.68 16.02
N HIS A 25 -2.95 38.08 16.04
CA HIS A 25 -4.10 37.16 16.01
C HIS A 25 -4.42 36.59 14.61
N ASP A 26 -4.09 37.30 13.53
CA ASP A 26 -4.30 36.82 12.14
C ASP A 26 -3.22 35.85 11.68
N MET A 27 -2.03 35.89 12.29
CA MET A 27 -0.97 34.91 12.03
C MET A 27 -1.29 33.55 12.64
N VAL A 28 -1.97 33.51 13.80
CA VAL A 28 -2.35 32.25 14.47
C VAL A 28 -3.43 31.51 13.67
N ALA A 29 -4.41 32.23 13.12
CA ALA A 29 -5.47 31.64 12.31
C ALA A 29 -4.95 31.09 10.95
N ARG A 30 -3.98 31.77 10.33
CA ARG A 30 -3.32 31.29 9.10
C ARG A 30 -2.32 30.16 9.36
N ALA A 31 -1.61 30.18 10.48
CA ALA A 31 -0.75 29.08 10.89
C ALA A 31 -1.54 27.79 11.18
N ALA A 32 -2.75 27.89 11.73
CA ALA A 32 -3.63 26.75 11.98
C ALA A 32 -4.14 26.11 10.66
N LEU A 33 -4.48 26.91 9.65
CA LEU A 33 -4.93 26.41 8.34
C LEU A 33 -3.78 25.84 7.49
N LEU A 34 -2.55 26.35 7.63
CA LEU A 34 -1.35 25.79 7.00
C LEU A 34 -0.83 24.53 7.73
N SER A 35 -1.10 24.39 9.02
CA SER A 35 -0.77 23.18 9.78
C SER A 35 -1.69 21.99 9.42
N ALA A 36 -2.94 22.27 9.03
CA ALA A 36 -3.87 21.25 8.57
C ALA A 36 -3.51 20.67 7.18
N ALA A 37 -2.83 21.46 6.33
CA ALA A 37 -2.30 21.01 5.03
C ALA A 37 -0.92 20.32 5.13
N LEU A 38 -0.27 20.38 6.30
CA LEU A 38 1.03 19.75 6.58
C LEU A 38 0.92 18.40 7.29
N LEU A 39 -0.31 17.93 7.55
CA LEU A 39 -0.54 16.49 7.62
C LEU A 39 -0.30 15.93 6.23
N ARG A 40 0.98 15.71 5.88
CA ARG A 40 1.35 14.66 4.93
C ARG A 40 0.49 13.49 5.33
N GLN A 41 -0.45 13.10 4.47
CA GLN A 41 -1.13 11.83 4.59
C GLN A 41 -0.02 10.82 4.88
N VAL A 42 0.00 10.31 6.11
CA VAL A 42 0.88 9.19 6.47
C VAL A 42 0.19 7.99 5.84
N GLY A 43 0.21 7.96 4.51
CA GLY A 43 -0.51 7.04 3.64
C GLY A 43 0.51 6.11 3.03
N ALA A 44 1.19 5.34 3.87
CA ALA A 44 2.08 4.29 3.40
C ALA A 44 2.26 3.32 4.57
N HIS A 45 1.66 2.14 4.50
CA HIS A 45 1.54 1.29 5.68
C HIS A 45 2.27 -0.04 5.56
N GLY A 46 2.44 -0.61 4.37
CA GLY A 46 3.33 -1.76 4.22
C GLY A 46 3.46 -2.32 2.81
N TYR A 47 4.48 -3.15 2.61
CA TYR A 47 4.77 -3.86 1.37
C TYR A 47 5.59 -5.12 1.65
N ILE A 48 5.52 -6.12 0.78
CA ILE A 48 6.34 -7.33 0.93
C ILE A 48 7.74 -7.07 0.40
N TYR A 49 8.77 -7.52 1.10
CA TYR A 49 10.15 -7.50 0.61
C TYR A 49 10.75 -8.91 0.46
N GLN A 50 10.02 -9.92 0.91
CA GLN A 50 10.27 -11.32 0.60
C GLN A 50 8.91 -12.01 0.36
N PRO A 51 8.70 -12.69 -0.78
CA PRO A 51 9.51 -12.58 -1.99
C PRO A 51 9.66 -11.11 -2.42
N LEU A 52 10.71 -10.82 -3.20
CA LEU A 52 11.02 -9.45 -3.58
C LEU A 52 9.93 -8.89 -4.51
N SER A 53 9.02 -8.07 -3.96
CA SER A 53 7.95 -7.44 -4.75
C SER A 53 8.46 -6.42 -5.74
N MET A 54 7.58 -6.07 -6.67
CA MET A 54 7.78 -4.95 -7.58
C MET A 54 7.98 -3.62 -6.83
N GLN A 55 7.20 -3.39 -5.75
CA GLN A 55 7.37 -2.22 -4.89
C GLN A 55 8.74 -2.24 -4.18
N ALA A 56 9.13 -3.39 -3.62
CA ALA A 56 10.42 -3.54 -2.95
C ALA A 56 11.61 -3.40 -3.91
N LEU A 57 11.52 -3.96 -5.11
CA LEU A 57 12.54 -3.87 -6.14
C LEU A 57 12.80 -2.42 -6.54
N THR A 58 11.74 -1.68 -6.89
CA THR A 58 11.87 -0.26 -7.27
C THR A 58 12.44 0.59 -6.14
N HIS A 59 12.07 0.29 -4.90
CA HIS A 59 12.62 0.99 -3.75
C HIS A 59 14.07 0.59 -3.44
N GLN A 60 14.42 -0.67 -3.59
CA GLN A 60 15.80 -1.13 -3.37
C GLN A 60 16.76 -0.47 -4.34
N LEU A 61 16.33 -0.27 -5.59
CA LEU A 61 17.12 0.34 -6.66
C LEU A 61 16.95 1.86 -6.77
N ARG A 62 16.31 2.51 -5.78
CA ARG A 62 15.89 3.92 -5.84
C ARG A 62 16.99 4.94 -6.11
N THR A 63 18.25 4.61 -5.88
CA THR A 63 19.35 5.56 -6.15
C THR A 63 19.67 5.58 -7.64
N HIS A 64 20.11 6.72 -8.18
CA HIS A 64 20.46 6.79 -9.61
C HIS A 64 21.63 5.87 -10.00
N ALA A 65 22.47 5.46 -9.04
CA ALA A 65 23.58 4.54 -9.28
C ALA A 65 23.08 3.12 -9.59
N ASP A 66 21.96 2.72 -8.99
CA ASP A 66 21.40 1.38 -9.10
C ASP A 66 20.15 1.33 -10.02
N TRP A 67 19.67 2.51 -10.46
CA TRP A 67 18.43 2.65 -11.22
C TRP A 67 18.54 2.03 -12.62
N GLN A 68 17.61 1.13 -12.93
CA GLN A 68 17.59 0.43 -14.22
C GLN A 68 16.71 1.19 -15.24
N PRO A 69 17.12 1.33 -16.51
CA PRO A 69 16.33 2.02 -17.52
C PRO A 69 14.90 1.47 -17.67
N GLY A 70 13.94 2.40 -17.77
CA GLY A 70 12.52 2.09 -17.97
C GLY A 70 11.77 1.59 -16.73
N MET A 71 12.43 1.43 -15.58
CA MET A 71 11.80 1.03 -14.32
C MET A 71 10.72 2.06 -13.90
N PRO A 72 9.57 1.62 -13.38
CA PRO A 72 8.54 2.53 -12.90
C PRO A 72 8.99 3.34 -11.68
N GLU A 73 8.77 4.65 -11.71
CA GLU A 73 9.19 5.57 -10.62
C GLU A 73 8.15 5.71 -9.51
N SER A 74 6.90 5.30 -9.73
CA SER A 74 5.75 5.54 -8.83
C SER A 74 5.94 5.03 -7.40
N ARG A 75 6.81 4.03 -7.18
CA ARG A 75 7.11 3.45 -5.85
C ARG A 75 8.59 3.51 -5.47
N ARG A 76 9.39 4.28 -6.21
CA ARG A 76 10.82 4.47 -5.99
C ARG A 76 11.15 4.91 -4.56
N TRP A 77 10.40 5.87 -4.03
CA TRP A 77 10.64 6.43 -2.69
C TRP A 77 9.62 6.01 -1.64
N GLU A 78 8.49 5.45 -2.08
CA GLU A 78 7.32 5.17 -1.24
C GLU A 78 6.75 3.77 -1.54
N PRO A 79 7.51 2.68 -1.30
CA PRO A 79 7.06 1.33 -1.61
C PRO A 79 5.81 0.92 -0.85
N ALA A 80 5.62 1.46 0.36
CA ALA A 80 4.48 1.20 1.23
C ALA A 80 3.21 1.97 0.84
N ASN A 81 3.29 2.90 -0.13
CA ASN A 81 2.16 3.70 -0.60
C ASN A 81 1.39 2.93 -1.70
N ALA A 82 0.96 1.71 -1.39
CA ALA A 82 0.24 0.83 -2.29
C ALA A 82 -1.16 0.57 -1.73
N ARG A 83 -1.97 1.63 -1.64
CA ARG A 83 -3.19 1.66 -0.82
C ARG A 83 -4.50 1.77 -1.61
N PHE A 84 -5.57 1.39 -0.93
CA PHE A 84 -6.95 1.70 -1.28
C PHE A 84 -7.59 2.39 -0.08
N ALA A 85 -8.15 3.58 -0.29
CA ALA A 85 -8.96 4.22 0.75
C ALA A 85 -10.22 3.38 1.05
N PRO A 86 -10.91 3.63 2.18
CA PRO A 86 -12.16 2.96 2.48
C PRO A 86 -13.15 2.97 1.31
N GLY A 87 -13.76 1.83 1.04
CA GLY A 87 -14.71 1.62 -0.07
C GLY A 87 -14.12 1.59 -1.48
N GLN A 88 -12.83 1.89 -1.68
CA GLN A 88 -12.21 1.86 -3.00
C GLN A 88 -11.92 0.44 -3.49
N ARG A 89 -11.91 0.29 -4.81
CA ARG A 89 -11.64 -0.96 -5.52
C ARG A 89 -10.75 -0.68 -6.74
N PRO A 90 -10.10 -1.72 -7.29
CA PRO A 90 -9.38 -1.58 -8.55
C PRO A 90 -10.32 -1.16 -9.69
N GLU A 91 -9.97 -0.09 -10.40
CA GLU A 91 -10.70 0.44 -11.56
C GLU A 91 -9.86 0.43 -12.84
N GLY A 92 -8.54 0.49 -12.72
CA GLY A 92 -7.60 0.55 -13.84
C GLY A 92 -6.37 -0.35 -13.72
N PRO A 93 -5.49 -0.32 -14.73
CA PRO A 93 -4.25 -1.09 -14.74
C PRO A 93 -3.30 -0.65 -13.63
N GLY A 94 -2.81 -1.61 -12.84
CA GLY A 94 -1.89 -1.39 -11.72
C GLY A 94 -2.62 -1.29 -10.39
N ASP A 95 -3.91 -0.95 -10.40
CA ASP A 95 -4.70 -0.78 -9.19
C ASP A 95 -4.74 -2.05 -8.37
N SER A 96 -4.82 -3.24 -8.98
CA SER A 96 -4.74 -4.53 -8.28
C SER A 96 -3.51 -4.69 -7.37
N CYS A 97 -2.47 -3.88 -7.58
CA CYS A 97 -1.26 -3.81 -6.75
C CYS A 97 -1.18 -2.57 -5.86
N GLY A 98 -2.32 -1.91 -5.63
CA GLY A 98 -2.43 -0.68 -4.85
C GLY A 98 -1.88 0.55 -5.57
N ILE A 99 -1.81 0.53 -6.90
CA ILE A 99 -1.17 1.59 -7.70
C ILE A 99 -2.20 2.35 -8.51
N GLY A 100 -2.36 3.65 -8.28
CA GLY A 100 -3.29 4.49 -9.07
C GLY A 100 -4.55 4.99 -8.35
N TYR A 101 -4.60 4.92 -7.02
CA TYR A 101 -5.74 5.44 -6.26
C TYR A 101 -5.81 6.99 -6.27
N ALA A 102 -7.00 7.52 -5.94
CA ALA A 102 -7.38 8.95 -6.00
C ALA A 102 -6.25 9.96 -5.67
N GLY A 103 -5.77 10.63 -6.73
CA GLY A 103 -4.76 11.68 -6.68
C GLY A 103 -3.34 11.22 -7.06
N GLU A 104 -3.09 9.92 -7.13
CA GLU A 104 -1.82 9.37 -7.59
C GLU A 104 -1.81 9.12 -9.10
N ARG A 105 -0.61 9.22 -9.68
CA ARG A 105 -0.39 8.84 -11.06
C ARG A 105 -0.48 7.31 -11.16
N ALA A 106 -1.51 6.81 -11.86
CA ALA A 106 -1.58 5.41 -12.25
C ALA A 106 -0.29 4.99 -12.96
N ASP A 107 0.20 3.79 -12.65
CA ASP A 107 1.40 3.23 -13.26
C ASP A 107 1.07 1.84 -13.82
N PRO A 108 0.69 1.76 -15.10
CA PRO A 108 0.18 0.54 -15.71
C PRO A 108 1.23 -0.57 -15.75
N LEU A 109 2.52 -0.27 -15.57
CA LEU A 109 3.56 -1.31 -15.49
C LEU A 109 3.36 -2.24 -14.31
N TYR A 110 2.68 -1.82 -13.25
CA TYR A 110 2.30 -2.70 -12.13
C TYR A 110 1.13 -3.65 -12.46
N ALA A 111 0.48 -3.49 -13.61
CA ALA A 111 -0.45 -4.48 -14.15
C ALA A 111 0.28 -5.61 -14.90
N GLU A 112 1.57 -5.45 -15.18
CA GLU A 112 2.34 -6.40 -15.97
C GLU A 112 3.02 -7.43 -15.05
N GLY A 113 3.11 -8.67 -15.51
CA GLY A 113 3.76 -9.76 -14.80
C GLY A 113 5.21 -9.99 -15.22
N LEU A 114 5.68 -11.23 -15.00
CA LEU A 114 7.08 -11.61 -15.18
C LEU A 114 7.70 -11.27 -16.54
N PRO A 115 7.02 -11.40 -17.71
CA PRO A 115 7.60 -11.04 -19.01
C PRO A 115 8.13 -9.60 -19.07
N THR A 116 7.48 -8.68 -18.36
CA THR A 116 7.86 -7.27 -18.30
C THR A 116 8.90 -7.03 -17.21
N TRP A 117 8.69 -7.56 -16.01
CA TRP A 117 9.50 -7.22 -14.83
C TRP A 117 10.83 -7.94 -14.74
N ARG A 118 10.96 -9.12 -15.37
CA ARG A 118 12.17 -9.96 -15.34
C ARG A 118 13.44 -9.17 -15.63
N LYS A 119 13.43 -8.30 -16.64
CA LYS A 119 14.60 -7.52 -17.08
C LYS A 119 15.21 -6.68 -15.96
N TRP A 120 14.41 -6.23 -14.99
CA TRP A 120 14.87 -5.40 -13.89
C TRP A 120 15.38 -6.21 -12.71
N TYR A 121 14.75 -7.35 -12.41
CA TYR A 121 15.31 -8.31 -11.45
C TYR A 121 16.69 -8.79 -11.94
N GLU A 122 16.75 -9.30 -13.17
CA GLU A 122 17.98 -9.84 -13.77
C GLU A 122 19.03 -8.74 -13.97
N GLY A 123 18.64 -7.56 -14.47
CA GLY A 123 19.55 -6.44 -14.69
C GLY A 123 20.21 -5.90 -13.41
N ALA A 124 19.56 -6.08 -12.26
CA ALA A 124 20.10 -5.74 -10.95
C ALA A 124 20.82 -6.92 -10.25
N GLY A 125 20.86 -8.11 -10.87
CA GLY A 125 21.40 -9.32 -10.24
C GLY A 125 20.58 -9.79 -9.03
N LEU A 126 19.29 -9.44 -8.98
CA LEU A 126 18.38 -9.81 -7.89
C LEU A 126 17.54 -11.03 -8.28
N PRO A 127 17.20 -11.90 -7.30
CA PRO A 127 16.43 -13.09 -7.59
C PRO A 127 15.01 -12.71 -8.05
N VAL A 128 14.59 -13.32 -9.16
CA VAL A 128 13.18 -13.32 -9.56
C VAL A 128 12.39 -14.17 -8.55
N PRO A 129 11.26 -13.67 -8.02
CA PRO A 129 10.38 -14.45 -7.16
C PRO A 129 9.98 -15.80 -7.78
N THR A 130 9.99 -16.86 -6.98
CA THR A 130 9.58 -18.20 -7.41
C THR A 130 8.49 -18.76 -6.50
N ILE A 131 7.58 -19.52 -7.10
CA ILE A 131 6.50 -20.23 -6.42
C ILE A 131 6.66 -21.69 -6.82
N ALA A 132 6.83 -22.58 -5.84
CA ALA A 132 7.02 -24.01 -6.08
C ALA A 132 5.75 -24.77 -5.62
N PRO A 133 5.16 -25.63 -6.48
CA PRO A 133 3.99 -26.41 -6.11
C PRO A 133 4.28 -27.33 -4.92
N GLY A 134 3.41 -27.33 -3.92
CA GLY A 134 3.57 -28.14 -2.70
C GLY A 134 4.59 -27.61 -1.70
N ALA A 135 5.26 -26.49 -2.02
CA ALA A 135 6.16 -25.81 -1.09
C ALA A 135 5.40 -24.80 -0.21
N GLU A 136 6.11 -24.29 0.79
CA GLU A 136 5.66 -23.15 1.58
C GLU A 136 6.27 -21.87 1.04
N LEU A 137 5.44 -20.88 0.77
CA LEU A 137 5.85 -19.53 0.41
C LEU A 137 5.97 -18.69 1.69
N GLU A 138 7.18 -18.35 2.08
CA GLU A 138 7.42 -17.37 3.15
C GLU A 138 7.25 -15.95 2.60
N VAL A 139 6.39 -15.17 3.25
CA VAL A 139 6.26 -13.73 3.00
C VAL A 139 6.72 -12.96 4.21
N ARG A 140 7.52 -11.92 3.95
CA ARG A 140 7.96 -10.94 4.93
C ARG A 140 7.55 -9.56 4.44
N ALA A 141 6.76 -8.87 5.25
CA ALA A 141 6.24 -7.55 4.94
C ALA A 141 6.77 -6.51 5.92
N ASP A 142 7.28 -5.40 5.39
CA ASP A 142 7.68 -4.24 6.19
C ASP A 142 6.46 -3.36 6.40
N LEU A 143 6.15 -3.06 7.66
CA LEU A 143 5.05 -2.18 8.02
C LEU A 143 5.62 -0.82 8.46
N ALA A 144 5.44 0.20 7.62
CA ALA A 144 5.80 1.56 7.98
C ALA A 144 4.93 2.11 9.12
N ALA A 145 3.69 1.64 9.23
CA ALA A 145 2.80 1.87 10.35
C ALA A 145 1.89 0.65 10.53
N ASP A 146 1.94 0.04 11.72
CA ASP A 146 1.21 -1.19 12.05
C ASP A 146 -0.20 -0.88 12.57
N HIS A 147 -1.20 -1.04 11.70
CA HIS A 147 -2.62 -0.87 12.05
C HIS A 147 -3.34 -2.16 12.46
N GLY A 148 -2.62 -3.26 12.66
CA GLY A 148 -3.25 -4.55 12.88
C GLY A 148 -4.03 -5.02 11.65
N GLY A 149 -4.85 -6.06 11.85
CA GLY A 149 -5.83 -6.51 10.87
C GLY A 149 -5.52 -7.88 10.31
N GLN A 150 -5.81 -8.05 9.02
CA GLN A 150 -5.78 -9.36 8.37
C GLN A 150 -5.07 -9.28 7.03
N ALA A 151 -4.28 -10.32 6.72
CA ALA A 151 -3.57 -10.45 5.48
C ALA A 151 -3.82 -11.81 4.81
N TRP A 152 -3.83 -11.77 3.48
CA TRP A 152 -4.00 -12.90 2.58
C TRP A 152 -2.88 -12.93 1.54
N MET A 153 -2.62 -14.12 1.01
CA MET A 153 -1.67 -14.34 -0.08
C MET A 153 -2.39 -15.02 -1.23
N GLU A 154 -2.25 -14.47 -2.43
CA GLU A 154 -2.96 -14.90 -3.63
C GLU A 154 -1.97 -15.13 -4.77
N VAL A 155 -2.16 -16.18 -5.55
CA VAL A 155 -1.33 -16.48 -6.73
C VAL A 155 -2.20 -16.81 -7.93
N ALA A 156 -1.76 -16.46 -9.14
CA ALA A 156 -2.49 -16.76 -10.36
C ALA A 156 -1.54 -17.14 -11.49
N CYS A 157 -1.95 -18.08 -12.34
CA CYS A 157 -1.26 -18.37 -13.59
C CYS A 157 -1.61 -17.29 -14.62
N SER A 158 -0.79 -16.25 -14.70
CA SER A 158 -1.02 -15.09 -15.55
C SER A 158 0.28 -14.36 -15.85
N ASP A 159 0.29 -13.64 -16.97
CA ASP A 159 1.35 -12.68 -17.34
C ASP A 159 0.95 -11.23 -17.04
N ARG A 160 -0.24 -11.02 -16.49
CA ARG A 160 -0.79 -9.73 -16.05
C ARG A 160 -1.43 -9.83 -14.67
N ILE A 161 -1.53 -8.72 -13.97
CA ILE A 161 -2.15 -8.58 -12.66
C ILE A 161 -3.43 -7.75 -12.83
N ALA A 162 -4.56 -8.36 -12.50
CA ALA A 162 -5.89 -7.75 -12.60
C ALA A 162 -6.90 -8.51 -11.74
N GLU A 163 -8.08 -7.94 -11.50
CA GLU A 163 -9.12 -8.59 -10.69
C GLU A 163 -9.89 -9.71 -11.42
N ASP A 164 -9.79 -9.79 -12.75
CA ASP A 164 -10.53 -10.74 -13.59
C ASP A 164 -9.75 -12.03 -13.92
N ILE A 165 -8.58 -12.23 -13.30
CA ILE A 165 -7.78 -13.46 -13.47
C ILE A 165 -8.14 -14.49 -12.38
N GLY A 166 -7.80 -15.76 -12.64
CA GLY A 166 -8.07 -16.86 -11.72
C GLY A 166 -7.13 -16.86 -10.50
N TRP A 167 -7.37 -15.95 -9.56
CA TRP A 167 -6.66 -15.91 -8.28
C TRP A 167 -6.95 -17.16 -7.45
N VAL A 168 -5.88 -17.77 -6.96
CA VAL A 168 -5.88 -18.85 -5.97
C VAL A 168 -5.44 -18.25 -4.65
N LEU A 169 -6.36 -18.21 -3.70
CA LEU A 169 -6.08 -17.79 -2.34
C LEU A 169 -5.38 -18.93 -1.61
N LEU A 170 -4.22 -18.64 -1.02
CA LEU A 170 -3.40 -19.65 -0.36
C LEU A 170 -3.81 -19.80 1.11
N ASP A 171 -3.86 -21.04 1.56
CA ASP A 171 -3.96 -21.35 2.99
C ASP A 171 -2.64 -21.05 3.69
N ARG A 172 -2.69 -20.66 4.96
CA ARG A 172 -1.51 -20.63 5.82
C ARG A 172 -0.88 -22.01 5.90
N ALA A 173 0.45 -22.03 5.78
CA ALA A 173 1.22 -23.26 5.81
C ALA A 173 1.08 -23.96 7.16
N ALA A 174 1.00 -25.29 7.17
CA ALA A 174 0.78 -26.05 8.41
C ALA A 174 1.87 -25.79 9.46
N SER A 175 3.11 -25.56 9.02
CA SER A 175 4.25 -25.21 9.87
C SER A 175 4.10 -23.87 10.60
N ASP A 176 3.19 -23.00 10.15
CA ASP A 176 3.07 -21.60 10.53
C ASP A 176 1.71 -21.27 11.19
N ARG A 177 0.86 -22.27 11.39
CA ARG A 177 -0.47 -22.13 12.03
C ARG A 177 -0.40 -21.99 13.56
N GLY A 178 0.80 -22.00 14.14
CA GLY A 178 1.01 -21.86 15.59
C GLY A 178 0.85 -20.43 16.12
N HIS A 179 0.74 -19.43 15.25
CA HIS A 179 0.54 -18.03 15.62
C HIS A 179 -0.29 -17.28 14.58
N HIS A 180 -1.00 -16.23 15.02
CA HIS A 180 -1.67 -15.29 14.13
C HIS A 180 -2.58 -15.99 13.09
N PHE A 181 -3.23 -17.10 13.49
CA PHE A 181 -3.94 -18.04 12.62
C PHE A 181 -5.41 -18.13 13.01
N LEU A 182 -6.30 -18.20 12.01
CA LEU A 182 -7.75 -18.35 12.19
C LEU A 182 -8.18 -19.77 11.75
N PRO A 183 -8.49 -20.69 12.67
CA PRO A 183 -8.82 -22.06 12.32
C PRO A 183 -10.00 -22.21 11.37
N SER A 184 -11.04 -21.37 11.50
CA SER A 184 -12.21 -21.41 10.61
C SER A 184 -11.92 -20.88 9.20
N THR A 185 -10.87 -20.07 9.04
CA THR A 185 -10.52 -19.39 7.79
C THR A 185 -9.01 -19.50 7.56
N PRO A 186 -8.52 -20.67 7.13
CA PRO A 186 -7.10 -21.02 7.21
C PRO A 186 -6.18 -20.17 6.31
N SER A 187 -6.72 -19.37 5.42
CA SER A 187 -5.97 -18.45 4.56
C SER A 187 -5.49 -17.17 5.24
N VAL A 188 -6.04 -16.84 6.41
CA VAL A 188 -5.81 -15.55 7.06
C VAL A 188 -4.56 -15.58 7.95
N TYR A 189 -3.71 -14.56 7.80
CA TYR A 189 -2.81 -14.09 8.85
C TYR A 189 -3.45 -12.91 9.56
N ALA A 190 -3.66 -12.97 10.87
CA ALA A 190 -4.28 -11.87 11.60
C ALA A 190 -3.45 -11.45 12.82
N TRP A 191 -3.42 -10.16 13.10
CA TRP A 191 -2.63 -9.62 14.21
C TRP A 191 -3.26 -8.36 14.81
N ALA A 192 -2.86 -8.07 16.04
CA ALA A 192 -3.30 -6.91 16.79
C ALA A 192 -2.56 -5.62 16.36
N PHE A 193 -3.16 -4.46 16.63
CA PHE A 193 -2.51 -3.18 16.40
C PHE A 193 -1.21 -3.08 17.21
N GLY A 194 -0.11 -2.74 16.53
CA GLY A 194 1.23 -2.57 17.11
C GLY A 194 1.89 -3.86 17.58
N ASP A 195 1.28 -5.01 17.32
CA ASP A 195 1.78 -6.33 17.75
C ASP A 195 3.13 -6.67 17.11
N VAL A 196 3.30 -6.25 15.85
CA VAL A 196 4.43 -6.59 15.02
C VAL A 196 5.73 -5.98 15.56
N ARG A 197 6.82 -6.76 15.51
CA ARG A 197 8.12 -6.40 16.11
C ARG A 197 9.18 -6.07 15.06
N PRO A 198 10.24 -5.35 15.45
CA PRO A 198 11.40 -5.16 14.59
C PRO A 198 12.06 -6.48 14.19
N ALA A 199 12.42 -6.62 12.91
CA ALA A 199 13.24 -7.71 12.38
C ALA A 199 13.97 -7.24 11.10
N ASP A 200 15.06 -7.90 10.72
CA ASP A 200 15.86 -7.57 9.52
C ASP A 200 16.23 -6.07 9.36
N GLY A 201 16.48 -5.38 10.47
CA GLY A 201 16.78 -3.94 10.45
C GLY A 201 15.58 -3.04 10.14
N ARG A 202 14.35 -3.58 10.11
CA ARG A 202 13.08 -2.86 9.95
C ARG A 202 12.34 -2.74 11.27
N LYS A 203 11.43 -1.76 11.37
CA LYS A 203 10.76 -1.42 12.63
C LYS A 203 9.58 -2.32 12.97
N ALA A 204 8.88 -2.84 11.96
CA ALA A 204 7.78 -3.78 12.13
C ALA A 204 7.74 -4.73 10.94
N VAL A 205 7.97 -6.02 11.19
CA VAL A 205 7.96 -7.06 10.16
C VAL A 205 6.93 -8.13 10.46
N VAL A 206 5.94 -8.28 9.56
CA VAL A 206 5.09 -9.47 9.52
C VAL A 206 5.88 -10.58 8.84
N THR A 207 5.97 -11.75 9.47
CA THR A 207 6.54 -12.96 8.86
C THR A 207 5.51 -14.08 8.94
N SER A 208 5.25 -14.69 7.79
CA SER A 208 4.28 -15.78 7.70
C SER A 208 4.53 -16.66 6.50
N ARG A 209 3.97 -17.87 6.52
CA ARG A 209 4.08 -18.85 5.45
C ARG A 209 2.71 -19.29 4.97
N TRP A 210 2.60 -19.47 3.65
CA TRP A 210 1.41 -19.97 2.97
C TRP A 210 1.75 -21.23 2.20
N ALA A 211 0.86 -22.20 2.19
CA ALA A 211 1.00 -23.43 1.43
C ALA A 211 0.60 -23.19 -0.03
N VAL A 212 1.53 -23.46 -0.94
CA VAL A 212 1.22 -23.52 -2.37
C VAL A 212 0.62 -24.89 -2.67
N PRO A 213 -0.58 -24.99 -3.28
CA PRO A 213 -1.15 -26.28 -3.64
C PRO A 213 -0.17 -27.11 -4.47
N SER A 214 -0.05 -28.40 -4.17
CA SER A 214 0.79 -29.32 -4.98
C SER A 214 0.30 -29.43 -6.42
N THR A 215 -0.97 -29.13 -6.67
CA THR A 215 -1.61 -29.09 -7.99
C THR A 215 -1.48 -27.73 -8.69
N PHE A 216 -0.91 -26.71 -8.04
CA PHE A 216 -0.72 -25.41 -8.68
C PHE A 216 0.32 -25.56 -9.79
N SER A 217 -0.07 -25.34 -11.04
CA SER A 217 0.84 -25.45 -12.18
C SER A 217 0.38 -24.54 -13.30
N CYS A 218 1.29 -23.71 -13.80
CA CYS A 218 0.99 -22.75 -14.84
C CYS A 218 1.48 -23.26 -16.20
N PRO A 219 0.63 -23.31 -17.24
CA PRO A 219 1.03 -23.80 -18.58
C PRO A 219 2.26 -23.08 -19.15
N THR A 220 2.43 -21.81 -18.82
CA THR A 220 3.55 -20.96 -19.27
C THR A 220 4.78 -21.03 -18.37
N GLY A 221 4.68 -21.73 -17.23
CA GLY A 221 5.66 -21.69 -16.14
C GLY A 221 5.73 -20.34 -15.41
N ARG A 222 4.75 -19.44 -15.63
CA ARG A 222 4.73 -18.09 -15.05
C ARG A 222 3.47 -17.87 -14.23
N ALA A 223 3.67 -17.22 -13.10
CA ALA A 223 2.62 -16.83 -12.19
C ALA A 223 2.86 -15.39 -11.71
N VAL A 224 1.80 -14.79 -11.17
CA VAL A 224 1.85 -13.54 -10.42
C VAL A 224 1.38 -13.80 -9.00
N GLY A 225 1.92 -13.05 -8.04
CA GLY A 225 1.53 -13.11 -6.64
C GLY A 225 1.06 -11.75 -6.13
N ARG A 226 0.14 -11.77 -5.18
CA ARG A 226 -0.28 -10.58 -4.43
C ARG A 226 -0.48 -10.90 -2.96
N TRP A 227 0.08 -10.05 -2.12
CA TRP A 227 -0.25 -9.96 -0.71
C TRP A 227 -1.27 -8.84 -0.50
N VAL A 228 -2.38 -9.16 0.14
CA VAL A 228 -3.47 -8.20 0.46
C VAL A 228 -3.53 -8.04 1.96
N TRP A 229 -3.48 -6.81 2.44
CA TRP A 229 -3.71 -6.47 3.85
C TRP A 229 -4.90 -5.53 3.99
N LYS A 230 -5.84 -5.90 4.85
CA LYS A 230 -6.97 -5.07 5.25
C LYS A 230 -6.75 -4.66 6.70
N VAL A 231 -6.67 -3.35 6.94
CA VAL A 231 -6.39 -2.83 8.29
C VAL A 231 -7.62 -2.99 9.18
N ALA A 232 -7.42 -2.99 10.50
CA ALA A 232 -8.49 -3.12 11.49
C ALA A 232 -8.58 -1.94 12.46
N ASN A 233 -8.08 -0.76 12.08
CA ASN A 233 -8.07 0.42 12.95
C ASN A 233 -9.43 1.15 13.03
N THR A 234 -10.27 1.08 11.98
CA THR A 234 -11.61 1.69 11.96
C THR A 234 -12.73 0.67 12.08
N CYS A 235 -12.64 -0.43 11.34
CA CYS A 235 -13.55 -1.56 11.38
C CYS A 235 -12.85 -2.80 10.78
N ASN A 236 -13.46 -3.97 10.93
CA ASN A 236 -12.95 -5.23 10.37
C ASN A 236 -13.76 -5.64 9.13
N ASP A 237 -13.07 -5.99 8.04
CA ASP A 237 -13.69 -6.45 6.78
C ASP A 237 -14.14 -7.92 6.86
N ALA A 238 -14.79 -8.33 7.95
CA ALA A 238 -15.20 -9.71 8.18
C ALA A 238 -16.20 -10.24 7.12
N ALA A 239 -16.93 -9.32 6.46
CA ALA A 239 -17.84 -9.63 5.36
C ALA A 239 -17.21 -9.53 3.95
N ASN A 240 -15.91 -9.21 3.85
CA ASN A 240 -15.15 -9.17 2.59
C ASN A 240 -15.67 -8.17 1.54
N TYR A 241 -15.89 -6.91 1.93
CA TYR A 241 -16.31 -5.82 1.05
C TYR A 241 -15.19 -5.27 0.15
N GLY A 242 -13.94 -5.42 0.58
CA GLY A 242 -12.76 -4.85 -0.09
C GLY A 242 -12.29 -5.61 -1.32
N LEU A 243 -10.96 -5.63 -1.52
CA LEU A 243 -10.31 -6.56 -2.44
C LEU A 243 -10.79 -7.98 -2.14
N ARG A 244 -11.06 -8.74 -3.21
CA ARG A 244 -11.70 -10.04 -3.10
C ARG A 244 -10.78 -11.05 -2.43
N THR A 245 -10.98 -11.30 -1.13
CA THR A 245 -10.31 -12.36 -0.39
C THR A 245 -11.35 -13.36 0.15
N THR A 246 -11.38 -13.64 1.45
CA THR A 246 -12.40 -14.48 2.10
C THR A 246 -13.00 -13.77 3.32
N PRO A 247 -14.29 -14.01 3.61
CA PRO A 247 -14.87 -13.67 4.92
C PRO A 247 -14.12 -14.38 6.06
N PHE A 248 -14.22 -13.87 7.28
CA PHE A 248 -13.62 -14.49 8.46
C PHE A 248 -14.46 -14.29 9.73
N SER A 249 -14.19 -15.09 10.76
CA SER A 249 -14.85 -14.96 12.07
C SER A 249 -14.24 -13.81 12.88
N LEU A 250 -15.04 -12.78 13.16
CA LEU A 250 -14.62 -11.68 14.03
C LEU A 250 -14.33 -12.16 15.46
N GLN A 251 -15.02 -13.21 15.91
CA GLN A 251 -14.77 -13.82 17.21
C GLN A 251 -13.38 -14.50 17.28
N GLU A 252 -12.99 -15.25 16.25
CA GLU A 252 -11.66 -15.85 16.19
C GLU A 252 -10.58 -14.77 16.09
N TYR A 253 -10.81 -13.72 15.31
CA TYR A 253 -9.90 -12.57 15.26
C TYR A 253 -9.71 -11.94 16.65
N ALA A 254 -10.79 -11.76 17.42
CA ALA A 254 -10.70 -11.22 18.76
C ALA A 254 -9.88 -12.13 19.71
N GLN A 255 -9.96 -13.45 19.56
CA GLN A 255 -9.14 -14.39 20.31
C GLN A 255 -7.65 -14.28 19.97
N VAL A 256 -7.32 -14.09 18.68
CA VAL A 256 -5.95 -13.81 18.25
C VAL A 256 -5.45 -12.51 18.89
N VAL A 257 -6.21 -11.43 18.78
CA VAL A 257 -5.86 -10.13 19.39
C VAL A 257 -5.62 -10.27 20.90
N GLU A 258 -6.51 -10.94 21.63
CA GLU A 258 -6.36 -11.16 23.07
C GLU A 258 -5.10 -11.99 23.41
N SER A 259 -4.74 -12.96 22.55
CA SER A 259 -3.57 -13.82 22.78
C SER A 259 -2.23 -13.10 22.64
N PHE A 260 -2.15 -12.10 21.75
CA PHE A 260 -0.90 -11.36 21.49
C PHE A 260 -0.87 -9.97 22.14
N ARG A 261 -2.04 -9.35 22.34
CA ARG A 261 -2.24 -8.04 22.97
C ARG A 261 -3.46 -8.05 23.92
N PRO A 262 -3.33 -8.68 25.10
CA PRO A 262 -4.43 -8.77 26.07
C PRO A 262 -5.06 -7.40 26.39
N GLY A 263 -6.39 -7.34 26.37
CA GLY A 263 -7.16 -6.13 26.67
C GLY A 263 -7.18 -5.06 25.57
N GLN A 264 -6.62 -5.33 24.39
CA GLN A 264 -6.75 -4.43 23.25
C GLN A 264 -8.18 -4.47 22.69
N ASN A 265 -8.74 -3.30 22.40
CA ASN A 265 -10.06 -3.18 21.77
C ASN A 265 -10.04 -3.73 20.34
N VAL A 266 -11.01 -4.60 20.04
CA VAL A 266 -11.25 -5.14 18.69
C VAL A 266 -12.39 -4.35 18.05
N GLN A 267 -12.13 -3.73 16.89
CA GLN A 267 -13.17 -2.98 16.17
C GLN A 267 -14.28 -3.90 15.67
N GLY A 268 -15.49 -3.36 15.57
CA GLY A 268 -16.63 -4.08 15.00
C GLY A 268 -16.45 -4.39 13.50
N GLN A 269 -17.36 -5.20 12.96
CA GLN A 269 -17.43 -5.42 11.51
C GLN A 269 -17.79 -4.10 10.79
N CYS A 270 -17.22 -3.88 9.61
CA CYS A 270 -17.59 -2.76 8.77
C CYS A 270 -19.08 -2.82 8.36
N ALA A 271 -19.75 -1.67 8.31
CA ALA A 271 -21.19 -1.61 8.03
C ALA A 271 -21.52 -1.91 6.57
N SER A 272 -20.86 -1.23 5.63
CA SER A 272 -21.19 -1.27 4.20
C SER A 272 -20.02 -1.13 3.23
N GLU A 273 -18.84 -0.76 3.71
CA GLU A 273 -17.64 -0.55 2.89
C GLU A 273 -16.40 -1.15 3.55
N SER A 274 -15.37 -1.39 2.77
CA SER A 274 -14.10 -1.91 3.28
C SER A 274 -13.37 -0.86 4.13
N PRO A 275 -12.50 -1.28 5.07
CA PRO A 275 -11.52 -0.38 5.68
C PRO A 275 -10.46 0.02 4.64
N GLU A 276 -9.43 0.75 5.07
CA GLU A 276 -8.24 0.96 4.26
C GLU A 276 -7.55 -0.38 3.95
N GLN A 277 -6.97 -0.50 2.76
CA GLN A 277 -6.35 -1.75 2.30
C GLN A 277 -5.02 -1.46 1.62
N PHE A 278 -4.15 -2.46 1.61
CA PHE A 278 -2.84 -2.42 0.97
C PHE A 278 -2.65 -3.67 0.12
N ALA A 279 -1.99 -3.52 -1.02
CA ALA A 279 -1.62 -4.63 -1.88
C ALA A 279 -0.15 -4.53 -2.28
N SER A 280 0.55 -5.65 -2.33
CA SER A 280 1.93 -5.72 -2.82
C SER A 280 2.08 -6.95 -3.71
N CYS A 281 2.67 -6.76 -4.88
CA CYS A 281 2.63 -7.75 -5.97
C CYS A 281 4.02 -8.14 -6.45
N PHE A 282 4.14 -9.34 -7.01
CA PHE A 282 5.41 -9.91 -7.47
C PHE A 282 5.23 -10.95 -8.59
#